data_AF-K1TE77-F1
#
_entry.id   AF-K1TE77-F1
#
_cell.length_a   1.000
_cell.length_b   1.000
_cell.length_c   1.000
_cell.angle_alpha   90.00
_cell.angle_beta   90.00
_cell.angle_gamma   90.00
#
_symmetry.space_group_name_H-M   'P 1'
#
loop_
_entity.id
_entity.type
_entity.pdbx_description
1 polymer ?
#
loop_
_entity_poly.entity_id
_entity_poly.type
_entity_poly.pdbx_seq_one_letter_code
_entity_poly.pdbx_strand_id
1 'polypeptide(L)'
;GIPSFRLEKNIIDAEIEVLRQMGVTFKCGVEVGKDVTIQQLREEGFKAFYVAIGAQGGRKAGVPGEDADGVKTGVEFLRSVNLDESTKLSGRTVVVGGGNVAVDVARAALRAGSGEVSMFCLESRDIMPAAKDEVAEAEEEGISVNNSWGPKEILTENGKVKAIVFKKCLSVKDADGRFNPQYDENDLMTVECENVLLSIGQSIVWGDLLKGTKVEIRPNGGA
;
A
#
# COMPACT_ATOMS: atom_id res chain seq x y z
N GLY A 1 1.03 7.24 -6.64
CA GLY A 1 0.19 6.17 -6.08
C GLY A 1 -0.18 5.27 -7.21
N ILE A 2 -1.21 5.65 -7.98
CA ILE A 2 -1.53 5.03 -9.27
C ILE A 2 -0.32 5.15 -10.20
N PRO A 3 0.15 4.05 -10.81
CA PRO A 3 1.26 4.07 -11.77
C PRO A 3 0.92 4.78 -13.09
N SER A 4 1.94 5.30 -13.76
CA SER A 4 1.79 6.03 -15.03
C SER A 4 1.20 5.21 -16.19
N PHE A 5 1.37 3.89 -16.17
CA PHE A 5 0.76 2.99 -17.16
C PHE A 5 -0.77 2.86 -17.01
N ARG A 6 -1.33 3.33 -15.89
CA ARG A 6 -2.78 3.39 -15.67
C ARG A 6 -3.35 4.79 -15.79
N LEU A 7 -2.62 5.78 -15.27
CA LEU A 7 -3.03 7.17 -15.28
C LEU A 7 -1.83 8.05 -15.61
N GLU A 8 -1.84 8.61 -16.80
CA GLU A 8 -0.75 9.47 -17.26
C GLU A 8 -0.70 10.78 -16.44
N LYS A 9 0.52 11.25 -16.16
CA LYS A 9 0.76 12.43 -15.32
C LYS A 9 0.23 13.73 -15.96
N ASN A 10 0.28 13.82 -17.29
CA ASN A 10 -0.25 14.95 -18.07
C ASN A 10 -1.77 15.19 -17.88
N ILE A 11 -2.56 14.13 -17.69
CA ILE A 11 -4.00 14.23 -17.43
C ILE A 11 -4.22 14.90 -16.07
N ILE A 12 -3.46 14.46 -15.06
CA ILE A 12 -3.49 15.06 -13.71
C ILE A 12 -3.05 16.53 -13.77
N ASP A 13 -1.99 16.83 -14.51
CA ASP A 13 -1.50 18.20 -14.67
C ASP A 13 -2.56 19.12 -15.32
N ALA A 14 -3.32 18.60 -16.29
CA ALA A 14 -4.42 19.34 -16.91
C ALA A 14 -5.55 19.65 -15.91
N GLU A 15 -5.93 18.68 -15.05
CA GLU A 15 -6.94 18.91 -14.01
C GLU A 15 -6.47 19.92 -12.95
N ILE A 16 -5.19 19.86 -12.55
CA ILE A 16 -4.59 20.84 -11.63
C ILE A 16 -4.63 22.24 -12.24
N GLU A 17 -4.38 22.38 -13.55
CA GLU A 17 -4.42 23.66 -14.24
C GLU A 17 -5.83 24.26 -14.28
N VAL A 18 -6.87 23.43 -14.48
CA VAL A 18 -8.26 23.89 -14.38
C VAL A 18 -8.53 24.48 -12.99
N LEU A 19 -8.07 23.82 -11.92
CA LEU A 19 -8.24 24.34 -10.56
C LEU A 19 -7.48 25.66 -10.34
N ARG A 20 -6.27 25.81 -10.92
CA ARG A 20 -5.54 27.09 -10.88
C ARG A 20 -6.33 28.20 -11.55
N GLN A 21 -6.92 27.93 -12.72
CA GLN A 21 -7.74 28.90 -13.46
C GLN A 21 -9.01 29.30 -12.70
N MET A 22 -9.54 28.42 -11.85
CA MET A 22 -10.64 28.73 -10.92
C MET A 22 -10.21 29.58 -9.71
N GLY A 23 -8.93 29.93 -9.60
CA GLY A 23 -8.38 30.76 -8.52
C GLY A 23 -7.83 29.96 -7.33
N VAL A 24 -7.69 28.64 -7.44
CA VAL A 24 -7.06 27.83 -6.38
C VAL A 24 -5.56 28.12 -6.33
N THR A 25 -5.08 28.51 -5.14
CA THR A 25 -3.64 28.69 -4.90
C THR A 25 -3.04 27.42 -4.31
N PHE A 26 -2.01 26.88 -4.97
CA PHE A 26 -1.28 25.71 -4.50
C PHE A 26 0.04 26.12 -3.84
N LYS A 27 0.28 25.64 -2.63
CA LYS A 27 1.56 25.76 -1.90
C LYS A 27 2.14 24.37 -1.68
N CYS A 28 3.06 23.97 -2.55
CA CYS A 28 3.75 22.67 -2.49
C CYS A 28 4.98 22.75 -1.58
N GLY A 29 5.47 21.59 -1.13
CA GLY A 29 6.66 21.51 -0.27
C GLY A 29 6.43 22.02 1.16
N VAL A 30 5.16 22.08 1.59
CA VAL A 30 4.75 22.50 2.93
C VAL A 30 3.98 21.37 3.59
N GLU A 31 4.40 20.95 4.77
CA GLU A 31 3.75 19.95 5.60
C GLU A 31 3.12 20.59 6.85
N VAL A 32 1.78 20.56 6.92
CA VAL A 32 1.03 21.08 8.06
C VAL A 32 1.18 20.15 9.27
N GLY A 33 1.62 20.70 10.40
CA GLY A 33 2.05 19.98 11.59
C GLY A 33 3.58 20.03 11.79
N LYS A 34 4.34 20.32 10.74
CA LYS A 34 5.81 20.40 10.77
C LYS A 34 6.33 21.79 10.38
N ASP A 35 5.95 22.27 9.21
CA ASP A 35 6.44 23.55 8.68
C ASP A 35 5.52 24.71 9.11
N VAL A 36 4.21 24.45 9.18
CA VAL A 36 3.18 25.37 9.66
C VAL A 36 2.14 24.63 10.48
N THR A 37 1.38 25.31 11.33
CA THR A 37 0.29 24.73 12.13
C THR A 37 -1.07 25.29 11.73
N ILE A 38 -2.15 24.55 12.02
CA ILE A 38 -3.53 25.05 11.83
C ILE A 38 -3.75 26.36 12.60
N GLN A 39 -3.11 26.52 13.78
CA GLN A 39 -3.22 27.74 14.56
C GLN A 39 -2.55 28.94 13.84
N GLN A 40 -1.32 28.78 13.35
CA GLN A 40 -0.65 29.84 12.57
C GLN A 40 -1.46 30.23 11.35
N LEU A 41 -2.02 29.26 10.62
CA LEU A 41 -2.90 29.56 9.49
C LEU A 41 -4.17 30.32 9.92
N ARG A 42 -4.75 30.04 11.10
CA ARG A 42 -5.86 30.85 11.61
C ARG A 42 -5.45 32.30 11.89
N GLU A 43 -4.26 32.50 12.44
CA GLU A 43 -3.68 33.83 12.72
C GLU A 43 -3.41 34.61 11.42
N GLU A 44 -3.04 33.92 10.34
CA GLU A 44 -2.93 34.49 8.99
C GLU A 44 -4.29 34.84 8.36
N GLY A 45 -5.40 34.50 9.01
CA GLY A 45 -6.74 34.91 8.63
C GLY A 45 -7.59 33.83 7.95
N PHE A 46 -7.08 32.60 7.78
CA PHE A 46 -7.86 31.49 7.26
C PHE A 46 -9.04 31.14 8.18
N LYS A 47 -10.25 30.99 7.61
CA LYS A 47 -11.51 30.85 8.36
C LYS A 47 -12.00 29.41 8.50
N ALA A 48 -11.68 28.56 7.52
CA ALA A 48 -12.12 27.17 7.48
C ALA A 48 -10.98 26.27 6.98
N PHE A 49 -11.03 25.00 7.38
CA PHE A 49 -10.03 24.00 7.04
C PHE A 49 -10.73 22.73 6.57
N TYR A 50 -10.30 22.22 5.43
CA TYR A 50 -10.68 20.91 4.93
C TYR A 50 -9.45 20.02 4.91
N VAL A 51 -9.49 18.91 5.63
CA VAL A 51 -8.34 18.01 5.79
C VAL A 51 -8.51 16.83 4.83
N ALA A 52 -7.73 16.84 3.75
CA ALA A 52 -7.76 15.84 2.67
C ALA A 52 -6.39 15.21 2.43
N ILE A 53 -5.70 14.84 3.52
CA ILE A 53 -4.33 14.31 3.45
C ILE A 53 -4.28 12.87 2.90
N GLY A 54 -5.40 12.15 2.90
CA GLY A 54 -5.46 10.73 2.53
C GLY A 54 -4.85 9.80 3.59
N ALA A 55 -4.54 8.56 3.20
CA ALA A 55 -3.88 7.56 4.04
C ALA A 55 -2.48 7.25 3.47
N GLN A 56 -1.45 7.76 4.12
CA GLN A 56 -0.08 7.75 3.59
C GLN A 56 0.76 6.58 4.10
N GLY A 57 0.37 5.99 5.24
CA GLY A 57 1.07 4.88 5.86
C GLY A 57 0.62 3.55 5.26
N GLY A 58 1.54 2.60 5.13
CA GLY A 58 1.21 1.22 4.84
C GLY A 58 1.04 0.41 6.12
N ARG A 59 0.18 -0.61 6.09
CA ARG A 59 0.04 -1.58 7.19
C ARG A 59 1.01 -2.74 7.01
N LYS A 60 1.56 -3.21 8.12
CA LYS A 60 2.33 -4.46 8.22
C LYS A 60 1.44 -5.61 8.68
N ALA A 61 1.93 -6.84 8.54
CA ALA A 61 1.15 -8.06 8.79
C ALA A 61 1.16 -8.47 10.27
N GLY A 62 2.09 -7.95 11.07
CA GLY A 62 2.31 -8.35 12.46
C GLY A 62 2.99 -9.71 12.57
N VAL A 63 3.77 -10.13 11.56
CA VAL A 63 4.42 -11.45 11.52
C VAL A 63 5.92 -11.34 11.79
N PRO A 64 6.56 -12.39 12.34
CA PRO A 64 8.01 -12.40 12.51
C PRO A 64 8.75 -12.11 11.19
N GLY A 65 9.82 -11.31 11.27
CA GLY A 65 10.68 -10.99 10.12
C GLY A 65 10.22 -9.80 9.25
N GLU A 66 9.09 -9.15 9.53
CA GLU A 66 8.55 -8.05 8.71
C GLU A 66 9.30 -6.70 8.79
N ASP A 67 10.40 -6.67 9.53
CA ASP A 67 11.33 -5.53 9.61
C ASP A 67 12.66 -5.80 8.86
N ALA A 68 12.78 -6.94 8.17
CA ALA A 68 13.99 -7.30 7.43
C ALA A 68 14.24 -6.38 6.22
N ASP A 69 15.51 -6.25 5.84
CA ASP A 69 15.88 -5.59 4.57
C ASP A 69 15.34 -6.40 3.39
N GLY A 70 14.63 -5.74 2.47
CA GLY A 70 13.82 -6.35 1.43
C GLY A 70 12.30 -6.34 1.71
N VAL A 71 11.86 -5.97 2.92
CA VAL A 71 10.43 -5.77 3.23
C VAL A 71 10.05 -4.29 3.08
N LYS A 72 9.01 -4.00 2.30
CA LYS A 72 8.40 -2.67 2.19
C LYS A 72 6.89 -2.76 2.16
N THR A 73 6.19 -1.70 2.53
CA THR A 73 4.75 -1.63 2.24
C THR A 73 4.52 -1.26 0.78
N GLY A 74 3.38 -1.67 0.22
CA GLY A 74 3.00 -1.34 -1.15
C GLY A 74 2.92 0.17 -1.39
N VAL A 75 2.46 0.94 -0.39
CA VAL A 75 2.38 2.40 -0.46
C VAL A 75 3.78 3.03 -0.54
N GLU A 76 4.71 2.59 0.31
CA GLU A 76 6.10 3.07 0.27
C GLU A 76 6.76 2.75 -1.07
N PHE A 77 6.60 1.51 -1.54
CA PHE A 77 7.16 1.07 -2.81
C PHE A 77 6.61 1.88 -4.00
N LEU A 78 5.28 1.99 -4.11
CA LEU A 78 4.65 2.79 -5.17
C LEU A 78 5.07 4.25 -5.10
N ARG A 79 5.24 4.81 -3.90
CA ARG A 79 5.75 6.18 -3.73
C ARG A 79 7.18 6.29 -4.27
N SER A 80 8.07 5.37 -3.92
CA SER A 80 9.46 5.37 -4.39
C SER A 80 9.55 5.32 -5.91
N VAL A 81 8.88 4.35 -6.57
CA VAL A 81 8.96 4.22 -8.04
C VAL A 81 8.31 5.38 -8.79
N ASN A 82 7.30 6.03 -8.21
CA ASN A 82 6.64 7.19 -8.84
C ASN A 82 7.46 8.48 -8.73
N LEU A 83 8.24 8.63 -7.65
CA LEU A 83 9.13 9.77 -7.42
C LEU A 83 10.48 9.58 -8.13
N ASP A 84 10.96 8.35 -8.19
CA ASP A 84 12.24 7.99 -8.80
C ASP A 84 12.08 6.69 -9.60
N GLU A 85 11.94 6.84 -10.92
CA GLU A 85 11.81 5.76 -11.89
C GLU A 85 13.09 4.91 -12.01
N SER A 86 14.21 5.36 -11.43
CA SER A 86 15.43 4.58 -11.32
C SER A 86 15.40 3.54 -10.19
N THR A 87 14.38 3.57 -9.32
CA THR A 87 14.17 2.55 -8.29
C THR A 87 14.11 1.17 -8.95
N LYS A 88 15.10 0.32 -8.65
CA LYS A 88 15.16 -1.06 -9.15
C LYS A 88 14.90 -2.07 -8.04
N LEU A 89 14.26 -3.16 -8.43
CA LEU A 89 14.22 -4.40 -7.67
C LEU A 89 15.10 -5.42 -8.38
N SER A 90 15.73 -6.31 -7.61
CA SER A 90 16.46 -7.47 -8.12
C SER A 90 15.93 -8.73 -7.45
N GLY A 91 16.06 -9.86 -8.13
CA GLY A 91 15.51 -11.13 -7.64
C GLY A 91 13.99 -11.22 -7.76
N ARG A 92 13.43 -12.16 -7.00
CA ARG A 92 12.01 -12.51 -6.92
C ARG A 92 11.32 -11.60 -5.92
N THR A 93 10.10 -11.19 -6.28
CA THR A 93 9.25 -10.35 -5.43
C THR A 93 7.96 -11.07 -5.10
N VAL A 94 7.63 -11.10 -3.81
CA VAL A 94 6.32 -11.53 -3.33
C VAL A 94 5.52 -10.31 -2.90
N VAL A 95 4.32 -10.16 -3.46
CA VAL A 95 3.36 -9.12 -3.07
C VAL A 95 2.26 -9.77 -2.23
N VAL A 96 2.01 -9.25 -1.04
CA VAL A 96 0.95 -9.76 -0.16
C VAL A 96 -0.23 -8.79 -0.18
N GLY A 97 -1.37 -9.23 -0.68
CA GLY A 97 -2.62 -8.45 -0.77
C GLY A 97 -3.46 -8.81 -1.99
N GLY A 98 -4.79 -8.66 -1.86
CA GLY A 98 -5.76 -9.03 -2.91
C GLY A 98 -6.48 -7.86 -3.59
N GLY A 99 -6.22 -6.60 -3.21
CA GLY A 99 -6.89 -5.43 -3.78
C GLY A 99 -6.16 -4.80 -4.96
N ASN A 100 -6.79 -3.82 -5.63
CA ASN A 100 -6.21 -3.11 -6.78
C ASN A 100 -4.81 -2.54 -6.51
N VAL A 101 -4.56 -2.04 -5.29
CA VAL A 101 -3.23 -1.55 -4.91
C VAL A 101 -2.18 -2.67 -4.97
N ALA A 102 -2.53 -3.90 -4.57
CA ALA A 102 -1.60 -5.04 -4.66
C ALA A 102 -1.31 -5.41 -6.12
N VAL A 103 -2.31 -5.32 -7.00
CA VAL A 103 -2.13 -5.52 -8.45
C VAL A 103 -1.19 -4.46 -9.03
N ASP A 104 -1.42 -3.19 -8.72
CA ASP A 104 -0.55 -2.09 -9.15
C ASP A 104 0.89 -2.25 -8.64
N VAL A 105 1.05 -2.67 -7.38
CA VAL A 105 2.35 -2.95 -6.76
C VAL A 105 3.07 -4.08 -7.49
N ALA A 106 2.38 -5.17 -7.82
CA ALA A 106 2.96 -6.31 -8.53
C ALA A 106 3.43 -5.93 -9.94
N ARG A 107 2.57 -5.24 -10.69
CA ARG A 107 2.89 -4.73 -12.04
C ARG A 107 4.01 -3.69 -12.02
N ALA A 108 4.07 -2.85 -11.00
CA ALA A 108 5.16 -1.90 -10.79
C ALA A 108 6.48 -2.61 -10.41
N ALA A 109 6.43 -3.69 -9.61
CA ALA A 109 7.60 -4.48 -9.25
C ALA A 109 8.26 -5.16 -10.47
N LEU A 110 7.44 -5.68 -11.39
CA LEU A 110 7.91 -6.24 -12.66
C LEU A 110 8.65 -5.18 -13.49
N ARG A 111 8.05 -3.99 -13.64
CA ARG A 111 8.67 -2.85 -14.36
C ARG A 111 9.91 -2.29 -13.66
N ALA A 112 9.99 -2.40 -12.34
CA ALA A 112 11.17 -2.05 -11.55
C ALA A 112 12.32 -3.06 -11.74
N GLY A 113 12.14 -4.13 -12.52
CA GLY A 113 13.21 -5.06 -12.89
C GLY A 113 13.26 -6.34 -12.05
N SER A 114 12.23 -6.62 -11.24
CA SER A 114 12.14 -7.93 -10.56
C SER A 114 12.09 -9.05 -11.59
N GLY A 115 12.84 -10.12 -11.35
CA GLY A 115 12.95 -11.25 -12.27
C GLY A 115 11.71 -12.17 -12.28
N GLU A 116 10.95 -12.17 -11.19
CA GLU A 116 9.70 -12.92 -11.05
C GLU A 116 8.84 -12.22 -9.99
N VAL A 117 7.54 -12.11 -10.24
CA VAL A 117 6.59 -11.51 -9.29
C VAL A 117 5.44 -12.48 -9.03
N SER A 118 5.15 -12.71 -7.75
CA SER A 118 4.01 -13.52 -7.32
C SER A 118 3.18 -12.77 -6.28
N MET A 119 1.86 -12.87 -6.40
CA MET A 119 0.89 -12.30 -5.49
C MET A 119 0.32 -13.39 -4.58
N PHE A 120 0.13 -13.07 -3.32
CA PHE A 120 -0.53 -13.92 -2.32
C PHE A 120 -1.60 -13.14 -1.59
N CYS A 121 -2.80 -13.70 -1.47
CA CYS A 121 -3.92 -13.04 -0.78
C CYS A 121 -4.78 -14.04 0.01
N LEU A 122 -5.47 -13.52 1.02
CA LEU A 122 -6.33 -14.30 1.91
C LEU A 122 -7.60 -14.75 1.20
N GLU A 123 -8.08 -13.90 0.32
CA GLU A 123 -9.30 -14.07 -0.44
C GLU A 123 -9.18 -15.23 -1.43
N SER A 124 -10.24 -16.04 -1.53
CA SER A 124 -10.41 -16.92 -2.67
C SER A 124 -10.65 -16.09 -3.94
N ARG A 125 -10.41 -16.69 -5.10
CA ARG A 125 -10.43 -15.98 -6.39
C ARG A 125 -11.75 -15.25 -6.66
N ASP A 126 -12.87 -15.81 -6.21
CA ASP A 126 -14.22 -15.28 -6.38
C ASP A 126 -14.55 -14.06 -5.51
N ILE A 127 -13.83 -13.88 -4.40
CA ILE A 127 -14.04 -12.75 -3.46
C ILE A 127 -12.82 -11.81 -3.38
N MET A 128 -11.88 -11.92 -4.32
CA MET A 128 -10.77 -10.96 -4.42
C MET A 128 -11.32 -9.52 -4.50
N PRO A 129 -10.79 -8.57 -3.70
CA PRO A 129 -11.21 -7.18 -3.77
C PRO A 129 -10.80 -6.48 -5.07
N ALA A 130 -9.76 -6.97 -5.75
CA ALA A 130 -9.32 -6.42 -7.01
C ALA A 130 -10.33 -6.64 -8.14
N ALA A 131 -10.38 -5.71 -9.08
CA ALA A 131 -11.20 -5.83 -10.28
C ALA A 131 -10.70 -7.00 -11.17
N LYS A 132 -11.62 -7.77 -11.74
CA LYS A 132 -11.27 -9.03 -12.43
C LYS A 132 -10.40 -8.81 -13.67
N ASP A 133 -10.64 -7.72 -14.38
CA ASP A 133 -9.85 -7.21 -15.50
C ASP A 133 -8.43 -6.86 -15.06
N GLU A 134 -8.26 -6.14 -13.94
CA GLU A 134 -6.93 -5.83 -13.41
C GLU A 134 -6.13 -7.09 -13.03
N VAL A 135 -6.80 -8.08 -12.44
CA VAL A 135 -6.16 -9.37 -12.11
C VAL A 135 -5.75 -10.13 -13.39
N ALA A 136 -6.61 -10.14 -14.41
CA ALA A 136 -6.31 -10.78 -15.68
C ALA A 136 -5.12 -10.12 -16.39
N GLU A 137 -5.05 -8.78 -16.41
CA GLU A 137 -3.91 -8.04 -16.96
C GLU A 137 -2.60 -8.39 -16.24
N ALA A 138 -2.63 -8.55 -14.91
CA ALA A 138 -1.44 -8.97 -14.17
C ALA A 138 -0.98 -10.38 -14.53
N GLU A 139 -1.92 -11.32 -14.69
CA GLU A 139 -1.62 -12.70 -15.12
C GLU A 139 -1.09 -12.74 -16.56
N GLU A 140 -1.61 -11.90 -17.47
CA GLU A 140 -1.10 -11.74 -18.83
C GLU A 140 0.34 -11.18 -18.85
N GLU A 141 0.70 -10.35 -17.87
CA GLU A 141 2.08 -9.89 -17.64
C GLU A 141 2.98 -10.95 -16.97
N GLY A 142 2.45 -12.16 -16.70
CA GLY A 142 3.18 -13.28 -16.12
C GLY A 142 3.24 -13.27 -14.58
N ILE A 143 2.43 -12.43 -13.92
CA ILE A 143 2.37 -12.38 -12.45
C ILE A 143 1.46 -13.50 -11.96
N SER A 144 2.00 -14.40 -11.13
CA SER A 144 1.20 -15.48 -10.54
C SER A 144 0.32 -14.96 -9.40
N VAL A 145 -0.94 -15.42 -9.32
CA VAL A 145 -1.90 -15.04 -8.28
C VAL A 145 -2.27 -16.25 -7.43
N ASN A 146 -1.85 -16.25 -6.17
CA ASN A 146 -2.01 -17.35 -5.24
C ASN A 146 -3.05 -17.00 -4.17
N ASN A 147 -4.26 -17.49 -4.36
CA ASN A 147 -5.39 -17.24 -3.48
C ASN A 147 -5.41 -18.13 -2.24
N SER A 148 -6.09 -17.66 -1.20
CA SER A 148 -6.32 -18.38 0.07
C SER A 148 -5.02 -18.70 0.82
N TRP A 149 -4.12 -17.73 0.93
CA TRP A 149 -2.86 -17.81 1.66
C TRP A 149 -2.60 -16.55 2.48
N GLY A 150 -2.29 -16.71 3.77
CA GLY A 150 -1.89 -15.62 4.66
C GLY A 150 -0.45 -15.75 5.13
N PRO A 151 0.28 -14.64 5.33
CA PRO A 151 1.65 -14.69 5.79
C PRO A 151 1.71 -15.26 7.21
N LYS A 152 2.66 -16.17 7.45
CA LYS A 152 2.98 -16.73 8.76
C LYS A 152 4.23 -16.10 9.36
N GLU A 153 5.30 -16.01 8.57
CA GLU A 153 6.59 -15.41 8.94
C GLU A 153 7.42 -15.12 7.69
N ILE A 154 8.38 -14.20 7.81
CA ILE A 154 9.39 -13.92 6.79
C ILE A 154 10.73 -14.47 7.30
N LEU A 155 11.29 -15.39 6.54
CA LEU A 155 12.57 -16.01 6.84
C LEU A 155 13.70 -15.08 6.37
N THR A 156 14.65 -14.86 7.25
CA THR A 156 15.75 -13.92 7.02
C THR A 156 17.10 -14.61 7.06
N GLU A 157 18.04 -14.13 6.25
CA GLU A 157 19.46 -14.49 6.31
C GLU A 157 20.29 -13.20 6.38
N ASN A 158 21.12 -13.05 7.42
CA ASN A 158 21.90 -11.83 7.69
C ASN A 158 21.05 -10.55 7.72
N GLY A 159 19.82 -10.63 8.25
CA GLY A 159 18.89 -9.50 8.34
C GLY A 159 18.17 -9.14 7.02
N LYS A 160 18.40 -9.91 5.94
CA LYS A 160 17.73 -9.73 4.65
C LYS A 160 16.68 -10.81 4.40
N VAL A 161 15.64 -10.48 3.65
CA VAL A 161 14.64 -11.46 3.21
C VAL A 161 15.31 -12.58 2.41
N LYS A 162 14.94 -13.81 2.72
CA LYS A 162 15.30 -15.03 1.96
C LYS A 162 14.07 -15.77 1.45
N ALA A 163 13.00 -15.78 2.24
CA ALA A 163 11.76 -16.45 1.91
C ALA A 163 10.62 -15.90 2.77
N ILE A 164 9.39 -16.17 2.37
CA ILE A 164 8.19 -15.96 3.17
C ILE A 164 7.45 -17.30 3.29
N VAL A 165 6.95 -17.57 4.49
CA VAL A 165 6.12 -18.74 4.78
C VAL A 165 4.67 -18.28 4.84
N PHE A 166 3.82 -18.97 4.10
CA PHE A 166 2.39 -18.82 4.11
C PHE A 166 1.71 -19.99 4.80
N LYS A 167 0.50 -19.74 5.29
CA LYS A 167 -0.43 -20.74 5.81
C LYS A 167 -1.76 -20.64 5.08
N LYS A 168 -2.41 -21.77 4.85
CA LYS A 168 -3.66 -21.83 4.08
C LYS A 168 -4.75 -21.05 4.82
N CYS A 169 -5.37 -20.09 4.13
CA CYS A 169 -6.52 -19.36 4.64
C CYS A 169 -7.80 -20.14 4.30
N LEU A 170 -8.55 -20.53 5.32
CA LEU A 170 -9.79 -21.29 5.20
C LEU A 170 -11.00 -20.37 5.03
N SER A 171 -10.99 -19.23 5.73
CA SER A 171 -11.99 -18.18 5.58
C SER A 171 -11.39 -16.82 5.94
N VAL A 172 -11.84 -15.75 5.29
CA VAL A 172 -11.39 -14.37 5.58
C VAL A 172 -12.24 -13.71 6.67
N LYS A 173 -13.49 -14.15 6.78
CA LYS A 173 -14.48 -13.62 7.71
C LYS A 173 -14.91 -14.68 8.72
N ASP A 174 -15.31 -14.23 9.90
CA ASP A 174 -16.00 -15.06 10.88
C ASP A 174 -17.51 -15.20 10.56
N ALA A 175 -18.23 -15.91 11.43
CA ALA A 175 -19.67 -16.13 11.31
C ALA A 175 -20.50 -14.83 11.34
N ASP A 176 -19.98 -13.77 11.97
CA ASP A 176 -20.61 -12.45 12.04
C ASP A 176 -20.28 -11.56 10.83
N GLY A 177 -19.50 -12.08 9.87
CA GLY A 177 -19.07 -11.37 8.68
C GLY A 177 -17.95 -10.35 8.93
N ARG A 178 -17.34 -10.34 10.12
CA ARG A 178 -16.21 -9.47 10.46
C ARG A 178 -14.93 -10.06 9.89
N PHE A 179 -13.98 -9.19 9.56
CA PHE A 179 -12.66 -9.62 9.12
C PHE A 179 -11.94 -10.33 10.28
N ASN A 180 -11.81 -11.65 10.17
CA ASN A 180 -11.19 -12.51 11.18
C ASN A 180 -10.72 -13.80 10.50
N PRO A 181 -9.57 -13.76 9.79
CA PRO A 181 -9.13 -14.87 8.96
C PRO A 181 -8.85 -16.13 9.79
N GLN A 182 -9.37 -17.26 9.34
CA GLN A 182 -9.11 -18.59 9.90
C GLN A 182 -8.11 -19.32 9.02
N TYR A 183 -7.21 -20.07 9.64
CA TYR A 183 -6.09 -20.73 8.95
C TYR A 183 -6.00 -22.21 9.27
N ASP A 184 -5.48 -22.99 8.32
CA ASP A 184 -4.90 -24.30 8.61
C ASP A 184 -3.41 -24.10 8.91
N GLU A 185 -3.01 -24.33 10.16
CA GLU A 185 -1.62 -24.16 10.60
C GLU A 185 -0.69 -25.30 10.13
N ASN A 186 -1.25 -26.37 9.57
CA ASN A 186 -0.48 -27.51 9.05
C ASN A 186 -0.23 -27.42 7.54
N ASP A 187 -1.09 -26.73 6.80
CA ASP A 187 -0.93 -26.51 5.36
C ASP A 187 -0.10 -25.23 5.13
N LEU A 188 1.21 -25.45 4.97
CA LEU A 188 2.21 -24.40 4.86
C LEU A 188 2.87 -24.41 3.49
N MET A 189 3.18 -23.22 2.99
CA MET A 189 3.92 -23.02 1.75
C MET A 189 5.08 -22.05 1.99
N THR A 190 6.29 -22.46 1.63
CA THR A 190 7.46 -21.58 1.68
C THR A 190 7.80 -21.11 0.28
N VAL A 191 7.91 -19.79 0.10
CA VAL A 191 8.23 -19.16 -1.17
C VAL A 191 9.52 -18.37 -1.00
N GLU A 192 10.55 -18.79 -1.72
CA GLU A 192 11.82 -18.06 -1.73
C GLU A 192 11.69 -16.74 -2.48
N CYS A 193 12.21 -15.67 -1.88
CA CYS A 193 12.18 -14.34 -2.48
C CYS A 193 13.21 -13.42 -1.82
N GLU A 194 13.54 -12.34 -2.52
CA GLU A 194 14.45 -11.31 -2.04
C GLU A 194 13.68 -10.04 -1.63
N ASN A 195 12.44 -9.88 -2.10
CA ASN A 195 11.59 -8.74 -1.79
C ASN A 195 10.21 -9.19 -1.34
N VAL A 196 9.70 -8.59 -0.26
CA VAL A 196 8.31 -8.74 0.20
C VAL A 196 7.63 -7.38 0.22
N LEU A 197 6.56 -7.22 -0.55
CA LEU A 197 5.78 -5.99 -0.65
C LEU A 197 4.41 -6.17 0.00
N LEU A 198 4.23 -5.61 1.20
CA LEU A 198 3.00 -5.74 2.00
C LEU A 198 1.95 -4.71 1.55
N SER A 199 0.92 -5.17 0.84
CA SER A 199 -0.17 -4.39 0.26
C SER A 199 -1.52 -4.71 0.91
N ILE A 200 -1.52 -4.78 2.23
CA ILE A 200 -2.63 -5.27 3.08
C ILE A 200 -3.41 -4.15 3.79
N GLY A 201 -3.30 -2.92 3.29
CA GLY A 201 -4.07 -1.78 3.77
C GLY A 201 -3.21 -0.56 4.05
N GLN A 202 -3.90 0.56 4.30
CA GLN A 202 -3.30 1.86 4.54
C GLN A 202 -3.73 2.43 5.90
N SER A 203 -2.96 3.38 6.40
CA SER A 203 -3.23 4.11 7.64
C SER A 203 -2.99 5.61 7.42
N ILE A 204 -3.68 6.43 8.20
CA ILE A 204 -3.48 7.87 8.18
C ILE A 204 -2.31 8.20 9.12
N VAL A 205 -1.33 8.93 8.61
CA VAL A 205 -0.20 9.43 9.40
C VAL A 205 -0.52 10.88 9.78
N TRP A 206 -1.14 11.06 10.94
CA TRP A 206 -1.58 12.38 11.41
C TRP A 206 -0.43 13.32 11.80
N GLY A 207 0.68 12.76 12.33
CA GLY A 207 1.75 13.55 12.91
C GLY A 207 1.22 14.60 13.88
N ASP A 208 1.73 15.83 13.77
CA ASP A 208 1.31 16.98 14.57
C ASP A 208 0.23 17.84 13.88
N LEU A 209 -0.36 17.38 12.76
CA LEU A 209 -1.29 18.18 11.93
C LEU A 209 -2.48 18.72 12.72
N LEU A 210 -3.07 17.87 13.57
CA LEU A 210 -4.26 18.19 14.36
C LEU A 210 -3.94 18.71 15.77
N LYS A 211 -2.66 18.90 16.10
CA LYS A 211 -2.22 19.35 17.42
C LYS A 211 -2.82 20.72 17.74
N GLY A 212 -3.39 20.86 18.94
CA GLY A 212 -4.06 22.08 19.38
C GLY A 212 -5.47 22.29 18.79
N THR A 213 -5.99 21.33 18.02
CA THR A 213 -7.38 21.34 17.56
C THR A 213 -8.30 20.54 18.49
N LYS A 214 -9.62 20.63 18.26
CA LYS A 214 -10.64 19.84 18.97
C LYS A 214 -11.07 18.59 18.19
N VAL A 215 -10.33 18.20 17.15
CA VAL A 215 -10.67 17.04 16.33
C VAL A 215 -10.36 15.76 17.10
N GLU A 216 -11.28 14.81 17.10
CA GLU A 216 -11.14 13.53 17.77
C GLU A 216 -10.82 12.43 16.75
N ILE A 217 -9.89 11.54 17.09
CA ILE A 217 -9.55 10.38 16.25
C ILE A 217 -10.37 9.17 16.69
N ARG A 218 -11.10 8.58 15.75
CA ARG A 218 -11.89 7.37 15.93
C ARG A 218 -10.99 6.13 16.06
N PRO A 219 -11.49 5.03 16.63
CA PRO A 219 -10.71 3.79 16.80
C PRO A 219 -10.15 3.20 15.50
N ASN A 220 -10.77 3.49 14.35
CA ASN A 220 -10.29 3.04 13.04
C ASN A 220 -9.16 3.92 12.47
N GLY A 221 -8.70 4.94 13.20
CA GLY A 221 -7.64 5.86 12.81
C GLY A 221 -8.09 7.06 11.98
N GLY A 222 -9.39 7.17 11.64
CA GLY A 222 -9.98 8.34 10.98
C GLY A 222 -10.29 9.48 11.96
N ALA A 223 -10.38 10.71 11.46
CA ALA A 223 -10.91 11.87 12.19
C ALA A 223 -12.42 12.02 11.95
#